data_AF-A0A844M4C0-F1
#
_entry.id   AF-A0A844M4C0-F1
#
_cell.length_a   1.000
_cell.length_b   1.000
_cell.length_c   1.000
_cell.angle_alpha   90.00
_cell.angle_beta   90.00
_cell.angle_gamma   90.00
#
_symmetry.space_group_name_H-M   'P 1'
#
loop_
_entity.id
_entity.type
_entity.pdbx_description
1 polymer ?
#
loop_
_entity_poly.entity_id
_entity_poly.type
_entity_poly.pdbx_seq_one_letter_code
_entity_poly.pdbx_strand_id
1 'polypeptide(L)'
;QDIVEGMIAKVMKDTKGIEVSLPFPRMSYDDAVNLYGSDKPDTRFDMLLKDLTDVVKNVEFKVFSEASAVKAIVVKGQADNYSRK
;
A
#
# COMPACT_ATOMS: atom_id res chain seq x y z
N GLN A 1 0.83 -16.02 17.19
CA GLN A 1 0.57 -14.57 17.07
C GLN A 1 0.28 -13.97 18.44
N ASP A 2 -0.61 -14.59 19.20
CA ASP A 2 -1.20 -14.05 20.43
C ASP A 2 -0.18 -13.59 21.49
N ILE A 3 0.93 -14.32 21.66
CA ILE A 3 2.00 -13.94 22.60
C ILE A 3 2.70 -12.65 22.16
N VAL A 4 3.04 -12.53 20.87
CA VAL A 4 3.76 -11.37 20.34
C VAL A 4 2.85 -10.16 20.25
N GLU A 5 1.61 -10.34 19.79
CA GLU A 5 0.62 -9.26 19.74
C GLU A 5 0.27 -8.76 21.14
N GLY A 6 0.08 -9.67 22.10
CA GLY A 6 -0.13 -9.33 23.51
C GLY A 6 1.07 -8.60 24.12
N MET A 7 2.30 -9.04 23.81
CA MET A 7 3.53 -8.34 24.23
C MET A 7 3.58 -6.92 23.65
N ILE A 8 3.32 -6.74 22.36
CA ILE A 8 3.30 -5.41 21.72
C ILE A 8 2.23 -4.53 22.35
N ALA A 9 1.03 -5.06 22.58
CA ALA A 9 -0.05 -4.32 23.23
C ALA A 9 0.33 -3.88 24.65
N LYS A 10 0.96 -4.77 25.42
CA LYS A 10 1.46 -4.49 26.77
C LYS A 10 2.53 -3.39 26.76
N VAL A 11 3.53 -3.48 25.87
CA VAL A 11 4.60 -2.49 25.74
C VAL A 11 4.07 -1.12 25.32
N MET A 12 3.13 -1.06 24.35
CA MET A 12 2.54 0.20 23.90
C MET A 12 1.72 0.87 25.02
N LYS A 13 0.96 0.08 25.78
CA LYS A 13 0.21 0.58 26.94
C LYS A 13 1.12 1.07 28.05
N ASP A 14 2.13 0.28 28.44
CA ASP A 14 3.00 0.62 29.56
C ASP A 14 3.96 1.78 29.23
N THR A 15 4.39 1.93 27.97
CA THR A 15 5.36 2.97 27.56
C THR A 15 4.71 4.26 27.08
N LYS A 16 3.61 4.16 26.31
CA LYS A 16 2.95 5.32 25.66
C LYS A 16 1.52 5.55 26.13
N GLY A 17 0.95 4.69 26.97
CA GLY A 17 -0.45 4.77 27.38
C GLY A 17 -1.44 4.49 26.24
N ILE A 18 -0.98 3.92 25.13
CA ILE A 18 -1.81 3.67 23.94
C ILE A 18 -2.36 2.25 24.01
N GLU A 19 -3.70 2.12 23.96
CA GLU A 19 -4.35 0.83 23.77
C GLU A 19 -4.47 0.51 22.28
N VAL A 20 -3.88 -0.61 21.87
CA VAL A 20 -3.91 -1.09 20.49
C VAL A 20 -4.99 -2.16 20.34
N SER A 21 -5.71 -2.13 19.21
CA SER A 21 -6.75 -3.10 18.90
C SER A 21 -6.15 -4.43 18.44
N LEU A 22 -6.55 -5.52 19.08
CA LEU A 22 -6.19 -6.89 18.69
C LEU A 22 -7.43 -7.62 18.11
N PRO A 23 -7.24 -8.58 17.17
CA PRO A 23 -5.98 -8.97 16.56
C PRO A 23 -5.48 -7.94 15.56
N PHE A 24 -4.17 -7.90 15.32
CA PHE A 24 -3.65 -7.00 14.29
C PHE A 24 -4.14 -7.42 12.88
N PRO A 25 -4.39 -6.44 11.98
CA PRO A 25 -4.76 -6.73 10.60
C PRO A 25 -3.72 -7.63 9.92
N ARG A 26 -4.19 -8.56 9.11
CA ARG A 26 -3.34 -9.50 8.36
C ARG A 26 -3.46 -9.21 6.88
N MET A 27 -2.34 -9.34 6.20
CA MET A 27 -2.23 -9.17 4.76
C MET A 27 -1.32 -10.28 4.23
N SER A 28 -1.70 -10.91 3.12
CA SER A 28 -0.80 -11.85 2.47
C SER A 28 0.38 -11.10 1.85
N TYR A 29 1.50 -11.79 1.64
CA TYR A 29 2.64 -11.20 0.92
C TYR A 29 2.22 -10.70 -0.47
N ASP A 30 1.44 -11.51 -1.18
CA ASP A 30 0.96 -11.17 -2.53
C ASP A 30 0.08 -9.92 -2.50
N ASP A 31 -0.81 -9.77 -1.51
CA ASP A 31 -1.63 -8.57 -1.35
C ASP A 31 -0.77 -7.34 -1.04
N ALA A 32 0.21 -7.47 -0.15
CA ALA A 32 1.10 -6.37 0.22
C ALA A 32 1.90 -5.87 -0.99
N VAL A 33 2.49 -6.79 -1.77
CA VAL A 33 3.22 -6.45 -2.98
C VAL A 33 2.30 -5.90 -4.06
N ASN A 34 1.11 -6.48 -4.26
CA ASN A 34 0.20 -6.02 -5.30
C ASN A 34 -0.44 -4.65 -5.00
N LEU A 35 -0.77 -4.38 -3.73
CA LEU A 35 -1.45 -3.16 -3.31
C LEU A 35 -0.51 -2.03 -2.91
N TYR A 36 0.66 -2.34 -2.36
CA TYR A 36 1.59 -1.33 -1.82
C TYR A 36 2.99 -1.40 -2.43
N GLY A 37 3.32 -2.46 -3.18
CA GLY A 37 4.66 -2.63 -3.78
C GLY A 37 5.75 -2.96 -2.77
N SER A 38 5.39 -3.25 -1.52
CA SER A 38 6.33 -3.54 -0.44
C SER A 38 5.75 -4.61 0.50
N ASP A 39 6.63 -5.46 1.01
CA ASP A 39 6.33 -6.46 2.05
C ASP A 39 6.11 -5.83 3.44
N LYS A 40 6.46 -4.55 3.61
CA LYS A 40 6.26 -3.74 4.82
C LYS A 40 5.42 -2.51 4.49
N PRO A 41 4.16 -2.70 4.10
CA PRO A 41 3.32 -1.61 3.63
C PRO A 41 3.01 -0.62 4.75
N ASP A 42 3.00 0.66 4.41
CA ASP A 42 2.42 1.69 5.27
C ASP A 42 0.91 1.73 5.04
N THR A 43 0.16 1.06 5.92
CA THR A 43 -1.30 0.92 5.82
C THR A 43 -2.07 2.17 6.21
N ARG A 44 -1.39 3.26 6.58
CA ARG A 44 -2.04 4.52 7.01
C ARG A 44 -2.49 5.38 5.83
N PHE A 45 -1.97 5.12 4.63
CA PHE A 45 -2.24 5.93 3.44
C PHE A 45 -3.03 5.13 2.39
N ASP A 46 -4.09 5.72 1.85
CA ASP A 46 -4.97 5.10 0.85
C ASP A 46 -4.43 5.13 -0.60
N MET A 47 -3.12 5.31 -0.79
CA MET A 47 -2.48 5.41 -2.12
C MET A 47 -2.12 4.03 -2.66
N LEU A 48 -3.12 3.16 -2.79
CA LEU A 48 -2.94 1.80 -3.30
C LEU A 48 -2.53 1.80 -4.77
N LEU A 49 -1.66 0.87 -5.13
CA LEU A 49 -1.34 0.52 -6.51
C LEU A 49 -2.58 -0.01 -7.23
N LYS A 50 -2.84 0.52 -8.42
CA LYS A 50 -3.88 0.08 -9.33
C LYS A 50 -3.24 -0.53 -10.56
N ASP A 51 -3.64 -1.75 -10.87
CA ASP A 51 -3.17 -2.43 -12.08
C ASP A 51 -3.88 -1.86 -13.31
N LEU A 52 -3.11 -1.39 -14.26
CA LEU A 52 -3.56 -0.86 -15.54
C LEU A 52 -3.07 -1.71 -16.71
N THR A 53 -2.37 -2.81 -16.45
CA THR A 53 -1.70 -3.64 -17.48
C THR A 53 -2.67 -4.05 -18.58
N ASP A 54 -3.86 -4.54 -18.23
CA ASP A 54 -4.88 -4.95 -19.21
C ASP A 54 -5.47 -3.78 -19.99
N VAL A 55 -5.58 -2.61 -19.36
CA VAL A 55 -6.16 -1.40 -19.96
C VAL A 55 -5.22 -0.81 -21.01
N VAL A 56 -3.91 -0.84 -20.75
CA VAL A 56 -2.90 -0.20 -21.61
C VAL A 56 -2.27 -1.14 -22.63
N LYS A 57 -2.60 -2.44 -22.58
CA LYS A 57 -2.00 -3.49 -23.42
C LYS A 57 -2.07 -3.21 -24.92
N ASN A 58 -3.15 -2.58 -25.38
CA ASN A 58 -3.40 -2.30 -26.80
C ASN A 58 -3.06 -0.85 -27.21
N VAL A 59 -2.41 -0.09 -26.35
CA VAL A 59 -2.04 1.31 -26.65
C VAL A 59 -0.73 1.32 -27.44
N GLU A 60 -0.63 2.15 -28.48
CA GLU A 60 0.57 2.29 -29.32
C GLU A 60 1.79 2.90 -28.57
N PHE A 61 1.65 3.18 -27.29
CA PHE A 61 2.71 3.72 -26.45
C PHE A 61 3.66 2.61 -26.01
N LYS A 62 4.81 2.54 -26.67
CA LYS A 62 5.79 1.44 -26.52
C LYS A 62 6.19 1.12 -25.08
N VAL A 63 6.33 2.15 -24.23
CA VAL A 63 6.70 1.97 -22.81
C VAL A 63 5.67 1.12 -22.05
N PHE A 64 4.39 1.22 -22.41
CA PHE A 64 3.34 0.40 -21.79
C PHE A 64 3.20 -0.96 -22.47
N SER A 65 3.40 -1.06 -23.78
CA SER A 65 3.28 -2.35 -24.49
C SER A 65 4.45 -3.30 -24.22
N GLU A 66 5.63 -2.78 -23.89
CA GLU A 66 6.83 -3.57 -23.58
C GLU A 66 6.96 -3.90 -22.08
N ALA A 67 6.18 -3.25 -21.21
CA ALA A 67 6.22 -3.49 -19.77
C ALA A 67 5.47 -4.76 -19.38
N SER A 68 6.03 -5.55 -18.45
CA SER A 68 5.38 -6.76 -17.92
C SER A 68 4.20 -6.46 -16.99
N ALA A 69 4.24 -5.30 -16.31
CA ALA A 69 3.16 -4.81 -15.48
C ALA A 69 3.18 -3.28 -15.46
N VAL A 70 2.00 -2.67 -15.58
CA VAL A 70 1.80 -1.23 -15.48
C VAL A 70 0.89 -0.98 -14.29
N LYS A 71 1.45 -0.42 -13.21
CA LYS A 71 0.72 -0.04 -12.01
C LYS A 71 0.79 1.47 -11.78
N ALA A 72 -0.28 2.05 -11.26
CA ALA A 72 -0.37 3.48 -11.00
C ALA A 72 -0.93 3.76 -9.60
N ILE A 73 -0.60 4.93 -9.05
CA ILE A 73 -1.20 5.47 -7.82
C ILE A 73 -2.06 6.69 -8.15
N VAL A 74 -3.11 6.89 -7.35
CA VAL A 74 -4.00 8.05 -7.49
C VAL A 74 -3.74 9.02 -6.34
N VAL A 75 -3.17 10.18 -6.66
CA VAL A 75 -2.96 11.26 -5.70
C VAL A 75 -4.23 12.12 -5.64
N LYS A 76 -5.15 11.75 -4.75
CA LYS A 76 -6.48 12.38 -4.65
C LYS A 76 -6.38 13.87 -4.29
N GLY A 77 -7.10 14.71 -5.04
CA GLY A 77 -7.25 16.14 -4.74
C GLY A 77 -6.00 17.00 -4.95
N GLN A 78 -4.95 16.46 -5.58
CA GLN A 78 -3.71 17.21 -5.82
C GLN A 78 -3.55 17.69 -7.27
N ALA A 79 -4.56 17.50 -8.13
CA ALA A 79 -4.46 17.88 -9.54
C ALA A 79 -4.03 19.34 -9.76
N ASP A 80 -4.55 20.27 -8.95
CA ASP A 80 -4.26 21.71 -9.06
C ASP A 80 -2.92 22.11 -8.41
N ASN A 81 -2.37 21.27 -7.53
CA ASN A 81 -1.14 21.55 -6.80
C ASN A 81 0.12 21.05 -7.51
N TYR A 82 -0.03 20.18 -8.52
CA TYR A 82 1.08 19.69 -9.33
C TYR A 82 1.41 20.68 -10.45
N SER A 83 2.52 21.40 -10.30
CA SER A 83 3.11 22.19 -11.38
C SER A 83 3.64 21.27 -12.49
N ARG A 84 3.58 21.72 -13.74
CA ARG A 84 4.11 21.00 -14.92
C ARG A 84 5.65 21.00 -15.00
N LYS A 85 6.34 21.33 -13.92
CA LYS A 85 7.77 21.62 -13.87
C LYS A 85 8.40 20.96 -12.66
#